data_AF-A0A6G8G084-F1
#
_entry.id   AF-A0A6G8G084-F1
#
_cell.length_a   1.000
_cell.length_b   1.000
_cell.length_c   1.000
_cell.angle_alpha   90.00
_cell.angle_beta   90.00
_cell.angle_gamma   90.00
#
_symmetry.space_group_name_H-M   'P 1'
#
loop_
_entity.id
_entity.type
_entity.pdbx_description
1 polymer ?
#
loop_
_entity_poly.entity_id
_entity_poly.type
_entity_poly.pdbx_seq_one_letter_code
_entity_poly.pdbx_strand_id
1 'polypeptide(L)'
;MSDKASKTEKPTQQKLKKARRDGQVPRTAELSAWVAVLLASLLLPRLAAGLGELMADLLQGVREVVIDPRPEQGIAVMRQAGVDALWLMAPFFGVMVAAALVSNGAQGGLRVFPGKFKPNFKVLNPGKGLKQLVSAHSAWTFAKTMLKFVVFGWIGYTQLRDVAVLMTSGGSWSLGPRRQRPSVPPSTSSRSSPVSGWCSPPPTTRPSAGGSAPR
;
A
#
# COMPACT_ATOMS: atom_id res chain seq x y z
N MET A 1 32.95 -19.70 48.45
CA MET A 1 32.94 -20.94 47.65
C MET A 1 31.51 -21.44 47.55
N SER A 2 31.15 -22.01 46.39
CA SER A 2 29.95 -22.76 46.01
C SER A 2 28.55 -22.18 46.28
N ASP A 3 27.90 -21.70 45.21
CA ASP A 3 26.55 -22.12 44.75
C ASP A 3 26.01 -21.20 43.64
N LYS A 4 26.65 -21.24 42.47
CA LYS A 4 26.15 -20.59 41.22
C LYS A 4 26.12 -21.55 40.04
N ALA A 5 26.29 -22.86 40.26
CA ALA A 5 26.41 -23.85 39.19
C ALA A 5 25.12 -24.67 38.94
N SER A 6 24.11 -24.63 39.83
CA SER A 6 22.98 -25.57 39.79
C SER A 6 21.65 -24.98 39.29
N LYS A 7 21.66 -23.91 38.49
CA LYS A 7 20.42 -23.31 37.92
C LYS A 7 20.44 -23.27 36.39
N THR A 8 20.89 -24.36 35.80
CA THR A 8 20.85 -24.62 34.34
C THR A 8 19.79 -25.66 33.99
N GLU A 9 18.85 -25.93 34.90
CA GLU A 9 17.79 -26.89 34.65
C GLU A 9 16.70 -26.23 33.80
N LYS A 10 16.51 -26.75 32.58
CA LYS A 10 15.44 -26.35 31.66
C LYS A 10 14.13 -26.26 32.45
N PRO A 11 13.32 -25.20 32.29
CA PRO A 11 12.09 -25.05 33.05
C PRO A 11 11.24 -26.32 32.90
N THR A 12 10.98 -26.98 34.03
CA THR A 12 10.20 -28.23 34.09
C THR A 12 8.90 -28.05 33.29
N GLN A 13 8.45 -29.08 32.57
CA GLN A 13 7.23 -29.06 31.73
C GLN A 13 6.02 -28.43 32.45
N GLN A 14 5.91 -28.59 33.77
CA GLN A 14 4.88 -27.94 34.61
C GLN A 14 5.03 -26.40 34.70
N LYS A 15 6.25 -25.86 34.82
CA LYS A 15 6.52 -24.41 34.81
C LYS A 15 6.21 -23.79 33.45
N LEU A 16 6.52 -24.48 32.34
CA LEU A 16 6.16 -24.06 30.99
C LEU A 16 4.64 -24.11 30.76
N LYS A 17 3.95 -25.15 31.25
CA LYS A 17 2.48 -25.24 31.21
C LYS A 17 1.83 -24.14 32.04
N LYS A 18 2.38 -23.80 33.21
CA LYS A 18 1.89 -22.72 34.07
C LYS A 18 2.14 -21.33 33.44
N ALA A 19 3.34 -21.07 32.91
CA ALA A 19 3.64 -19.85 32.16
C ALA A 19 2.74 -19.68 30.92
N ARG A 20 2.44 -20.77 30.20
CA ARG A 20 1.46 -20.79 29.10
C ARG A 20 0.03 -20.52 29.58
N ARG A 21 -0.38 -21.03 30.75
CA ARG A 21 -1.71 -20.73 31.37
C ARG A 21 -1.81 -19.28 31.86
N ASP A 22 -0.71 -18.72 32.35
CA ASP A 22 -0.61 -17.34 32.84
C ASP A 22 -0.41 -16.31 31.69
N GLY A 23 -0.38 -16.78 30.44
CA GLY A 23 -0.24 -15.95 29.23
C GLY A 23 1.12 -15.29 29.05
N GLN A 24 2.17 -15.88 29.61
CA GLN A 24 3.57 -15.53 29.34
C GLN A 24 4.10 -16.39 28.18
N VAL A 25 3.45 -16.26 27.01
CA VAL A 25 3.98 -16.85 25.78
C VAL A 25 5.05 -15.90 25.26
N PRO A 26 6.29 -16.37 25.00
CA PRO A 26 7.32 -15.53 24.39
C PRO A 26 6.83 -15.07 23.02
N ARG A 27 6.50 -13.78 22.92
CA ARG A 27 6.10 -13.12 21.68
C ARG A 27 7.31 -12.40 21.10
N THR A 28 7.60 -12.67 19.84
CA THR A 28 8.60 -11.89 19.10
C THR A 28 7.86 -10.69 18.51
N ALA A 29 7.76 -9.61 19.29
CA ALA A 29 7.03 -8.38 18.92
C ALA A 29 7.43 -7.80 17.55
N GLU A 30 8.59 -8.20 17.04
CA GLU A 30 9.10 -7.73 15.75
C GLU A 30 8.42 -8.39 14.55
N LEU A 31 7.93 -9.63 14.64
CA LEU A 31 7.34 -10.31 13.48
C LEU A 31 6.09 -9.55 12.99
N SER A 32 5.23 -9.12 13.91
CA SER A 32 4.05 -8.31 13.58
C SER A 32 4.42 -6.96 12.97
N ALA A 33 5.52 -6.34 13.44
CA ALA A 33 6.00 -5.08 12.90
C ALA A 33 6.54 -5.24 11.47
N TRP A 34 7.35 -6.26 11.22
CA TRP A 34 7.90 -6.55 9.89
C TRP A 34 6.81 -6.89 8.86
N VAL A 35 5.81 -7.68 9.25
CA VAL A 35 4.66 -7.99 8.38
C VAL A 35 3.86 -6.74 8.06
N ALA A 36 3.61 -5.87 9.06
CA ALA A 36 2.92 -4.61 8.83
C ALA A 36 3.70 -3.69 7.88
N VAL A 37 5.02 -3.56 8.06
CA VAL A 37 5.89 -2.76 7.17
C VAL A 37 5.88 -3.31 5.75
N LEU A 38 5.97 -4.62 5.57
CA LEU A 38 5.94 -5.26 4.25
C LEU A 38 4.62 -4.98 3.53
N LEU A 39 3.49 -5.20 4.21
CA LEU A 39 2.17 -4.98 3.61
C LEU A 39 1.93 -3.50 3.35
N ALA A 40 2.34 -2.62 4.27
CA ALA A 40 2.28 -1.17 4.08
C ALA A 40 3.07 -0.77 2.85
N SER A 41 4.29 -1.27 2.65
CA SER A 41 5.11 -0.97 1.47
C SER A 41 4.44 -1.35 0.14
N LEU A 42 3.66 -2.43 0.11
CA LEU A 42 2.94 -2.89 -1.09
C LEU A 42 1.64 -2.13 -1.35
N LEU A 43 0.97 -1.65 -0.29
CA LEU A 43 -0.35 -1.02 -0.38
C LEU A 43 -0.29 0.51 -0.40
N LEU A 44 0.67 1.14 0.28
CA LEU A 44 0.81 2.60 0.36
C LEU A 44 0.87 3.27 -1.01
N PRO A 45 1.62 2.76 -2.01
CA PRO A 45 1.68 3.41 -3.32
C PRO A 45 0.31 3.46 -4.02
N ARG A 46 -0.49 2.39 -3.89
CA ARG A 46 -1.85 2.34 -4.44
C ARG A 46 -2.80 3.26 -3.69
N LEU A 47 -2.72 3.27 -2.37
CA LEU A 47 -3.51 4.18 -1.54
C LEU A 47 -3.18 5.65 -1.85
N ALA A 48 -1.89 5.98 -1.98
CA ALA A 48 -1.44 7.32 -2.34
C ALA A 48 -1.92 7.75 -3.73
N ALA A 49 -1.86 6.85 -4.72
CA ALA A 49 -2.40 7.12 -6.06
C ALA A 49 -3.91 7.38 -6.04
N GLY A 50 -4.69 6.52 -5.39
CA GLY A 50 -6.13 6.69 -5.28
C GLY A 50 -6.54 7.94 -4.50
N LEU A 51 -5.78 8.33 -3.46
CA LEU A 51 -6.02 9.58 -2.74
C LEU A 51 -5.71 10.79 -3.62
N GLY A 52 -4.69 10.68 -4.48
CA GLY A 52 -4.39 11.71 -5.47
C GLY A 52 -5.52 11.90 -6.48
N GLU A 53 -6.09 10.80 -7.00
CA GLU A 53 -7.25 10.83 -7.89
C GLU A 53 -8.49 11.41 -7.20
N LEU A 54 -8.80 10.95 -5.99
CA LEU A 54 -9.90 11.48 -5.18
C LEU A 54 -9.77 13.01 -4.95
N MET A 55 -8.56 13.49 -4.67
CA MET A 55 -8.29 14.91 -4.50
C MET A 55 -8.45 15.70 -5.81
N ALA A 56 -8.04 15.12 -6.94
CA ALA A 56 -8.24 15.75 -8.25
C ALA A 56 -9.74 15.87 -8.59
N ASP A 57 -10.53 14.84 -8.31
CA ASP A 57 -11.97 14.82 -8.53
C ASP A 57 -12.69 15.80 -7.60
N LEU A 58 -12.28 15.86 -6.33
CA LEU A 58 -12.76 16.85 -5.36
C LEU A 58 -12.51 18.28 -5.83
N LEU A 59 -11.30 18.59 -6.32
CA LEU A 59 -10.96 19.93 -6.81
C LEU A 59 -11.77 20.29 -8.06
N GLN A 60 -12.04 19.32 -8.94
CA GLN A 60 -12.92 19.52 -10.09
C GLN A 60 -14.37 19.79 -9.66
N GLY A 61 -14.91 18.98 -8.73
CA GLY A 61 -16.27 19.18 -8.21
C GLY A 61 -16.43 20.51 -7.49
N VAL A 62 -15.43 20.95 -6.71
CA VAL A 62 -15.45 22.28 -6.08
C VAL A 62 -15.42 23.39 -7.13
N ARG A 63 -14.64 23.25 -8.20
CA ARG A 63 -14.61 24.23 -9.30
C ARG A 63 -15.98 24.39 -9.95
N GLU A 64 -16.69 23.29 -10.17
CA GLU A 64 -18.05 23.33 -10.76
C GLU A 64 -19.05 24.04 -9.84
N VAL A 65 -18.98 23.77 -8.53
CA VAL A 65 -19.81 24.45 -7.52
C VAL A 65 -19.49 25.94 -7.41
N VAL A 66 -18.24 26.36 -7.64
CA VAL A 66 -17.88 27.79 -7.67
C VAL A 66 -18.45 28.49 -8.91
N ILE A 67 -18.53 27.78 -10.05
CA ILE A 67 -19.07 28.33 -11.31
C ILE A 67 -20.60 28.46 -11.26
N ASP A 68 -21.30 27.48 -10.69
CA ASP A 68 -22.75 27.52 -10.44
C ASP A 68 -23.04 27.18 -8.96
N PRO A 69 -23.07 28.20 -8.07
CA PRO A 69 -23.19 27.98 -6.63
C PRO A 69 -24.58 27.50 -6.24
N ARG A 70 -24.75 26.17 -6.25
CA ARG A 70 -25.91 25.48 -5.70
C ARG A 70 -25.53 24.73 -4.43
N PRO A 71 -26.15 25.04 -3.27
CA PRO A 71 -25.78 24.42 -2.00
C PRO A 71 -25.96 22.90 -2.00
N GLU A 72 -26.95 22.38 -2.74
CA GLU A 72 -27.18 20.94 -2.85
C GLU A 72 -26.05 20.20 -3.60
N GLN A 73 -25.46 20.83 -4.61
CA GLN A 73 -24.34 20.26 -5.37
C GLN A 73 -23.08 20.19 -4.50
N GLY A 74 -22.79 21.23 -3.70
CA GLY A 74 -21.67 21.22 -2.77
C GLY A 74 -21.77 20.10 -1.73
N ILE A 75 -22.96 19.88 -1.16
CA ILE A 75 -23.20 18.78 -0.21
C ILE A 75 -23.05 17.42 -0.89
N ALA A 76 -23.55 17.27 -2.13
CA ALA A 76 -23.44 16.03 -2.88
C ALA A 76 -21.99 15.66 -3.19
N VAL A 77 -21.17 16.61 -3.66
CA VAL A 77 -19.74 16.40 -3.94
C VAL A 77 -18.99 16.00 -2.67
N MET A 78 -19.24 16.69 -1.54
CA MET A 78 -18.57 16.38 -0.27
C MET A 78 -18.97 15.00 0.26
N ARG A 79 -20.27 14.64 0.15
CA ARG A 79 -20.77 13.33 0.56
C ARG A 79 -20.15 12.22 -0.28
N GLN A 80 -20.10 12.40 -1.60
CA GLN A 80 -19.55 11.39 -2.51
C GLN A 80 -18.07 11.18 -2.26
N ALA A 81 -17.29 12.27 -2.15
CA ALA A 81 -15.88 12.17 -1.81
C ALA A 81 -15.61 11.51 -0.45
N GLY A 82 -16.47 11.75 0.55
CA GLY A 82 -16.37 11.08 1.85
C GLY A 82 -16.61 9.57 1.75
N VAL A 83 -17.59 9.15 0.94
CA VAL A 83 -17.88 7.73 0.69
C VAL A 83 -16.74 7.07 -0.10
N ASP A 84 -16.23 7.75 -1.12
CA ASP A 84 -15.14 7.25 -1.97
C ASP A 84 -13.82 7.15 -1.18
N ALA A 85 -13.53 8.12 -0.31
CA ALA A 85 -12.41 8.05 0.63
C ALA A 85 -12.52 6.84 1.56
N LEU A 86 -13.72 6.58 2.10
CA LEU A 86 -13.95 5.45 3.00
C LEU A 86 -13.74 4.12 2.27
N TRP A 87 -14.27 3.97 1.05
CA TRP A 87 -14.07 2.79 0.21
C TRP A 87 -12.62 2.58 -0.19
N LEU A 88 -11.88 3.66 -0.44
CA LEU A 88 -10.47 3.59 -0.77
C LEU A 88 -9.61 3.16 0.42
N MET A 89 -9.92 3.66 1.63
CA MET A 89 -9.17 3.34 2.85
C MET A 89 -9.56 1.98 3.45
N ALA A 90 -10.80 1.52 3.25
CA ALA A 90 -11.30 0.26 3.78
C ALA A 90 -10.41 -0.97 3.51
N PRO A 91 -9.97 -1.26 2.26
CA PRO A 91 -9.12 -2.41 2.00
C PRO A 91 -7.75 -2.30 2.67
N PHE A 92 -7.18 -1.09 2.77
CA PHE A 92 -5.91 -0.86 3.45
C PHE A 92 -6.02 -1.23 4.94
N PHE A 93 -6.99 -0.65 5.64
CA PHE A 93 -7.21 -0.95 7.05
C PHE A 93 -7.61 -2.41 7.28
N GLY A 94 -8.44 -2.97 6.39
CA GLY A 94 -8.83 -4.38 6.43
C GLY A 94 -7.63 -5.32 6.39
N VAL A 95 -6.68 -5.08 5.47
CA VAL A 95 -5.45 -5.86 5.38
C VAL A 95 -4.56 -5.66 6.61
N MET A 96 -4.42 -4.43 7.12
CA MET A 96 -3.63 -4.16 8.33
C MET A 96 -4.18 -4.86 9.57
N VAL A 97 -5.51 -4.82 9.77
CA VAL A 97 -6.18 -5.52 10.87
C VAL A 97 -6.02 -7.03 10.70
N ALA A 98 -6.25 -7.56 9.50
CA ALA A 98 -6.06 -8.99 9.23
C ALA A 98 -4.61 -9.43 9.51
N ALA A 99 -3.62 -8.65 9.07
CA ALA A 99 -2.21 -8.90 9.33
C ALA A 99 -1.88 -8.86 10.82
N ALA A 100 -2.44 -7.90 11.56
CA ALA A 100 -2.28 -7.84 13.01
C ALA A 100 -2.88 -9.07 13.70
N LEU A 101 -4.07 -9.51 13.29
CA LEU A 101 -4.72 -10.70 13.85
C LEU A 101 -3.94 -11.98 13.52
N VAL A 102 -3.53 -12.16 12.27
CA VAL A 102 -2.76 -13.33 11.81
C VAL A 102 -1.40 -13.38 12.48
N SER A 103 -0.68 -12.27 12.55
CA SER A 103 0.64 -12.21 13.19
C SER A 103 0.57 -12.45 14.70
N ASN A 104 -0.44 -11.91 15.40
CA ASN A 104 -0.66 -12.19 16.81
C ASN A 104 -1.11 -13.64 17.05
N GLY A 105 -1.99 -14.16 16.18
CA GLY A 105 -2.45 -15.54 16.21
C GLY A 105 -1.31 -16.54 15.99
N ALA A 106 -0.44 -16.28 15.02
CA ALA A 106 0.74 -17.11 14.72
C ALA A 106 1.75 -17.14 15.88
N GLN A 107 1.92 -16.03 16.62
CA GLN A 107 2.90 -15.94 17.71
C GLN A 107 2.44 -16.56 19.04
N GLY A 108 1.14 -16.74 19.29
CA GLY A 108 0.69 -17.22 20.62
C GLY A 108 -0.68 -17.88 20.69
N GLY A 109 -1.35 -18.07 19.54
CA GLY A 109 -2.74 -18.49 19.47
C GLY A 109 -3.71 -17.41 19.96
N LEU A 110 -4.95 -17.44 19.46
CA LEU A 110 -6.04 -16.59 19.95
C LEU A 110 -6.52 -17.12 21.31
N ARG A 111 -5.71 -16.93 22.35
CA ARG A 111 -6.01 -17.38 23.72
C ARG A 111 -6.34 -16.19 24.60
N VAL A 112 -7.57 -16.15 25.10
CA VAL A 112 -7.99 -15.22 26.14
C VAL A 112 -7.43 -15.71 27.47
N PHE A 113 -6.67 -14.88 28.18
CA PHE A 113 -6.09 -15.21 29.48
C PHE A 113 -6.90 -14.57 30.61
N PRO A 114 -7.99 -15.20 31.09
CA PRO A 114 -8.81 -14.64 32.17
C PRO A 114 -8.03 -14.44 33.48
N GLY A 115 -6.92 -15.16 33.66
CA GLY A 115 -6.03 -15.00 34.83
C GLY A 115 -5.27 -13.67 34.90
N LYS A 116 -5.13 -12.92 33.79
CA LYS A 116 -4.48 -11.60 33.78
C LYS A 116 -5.37 -10.46 34.28
N PHE A 117 -6.67 -10.71 34.51
CA PHE A 117 -7.58 -9.74 35.13
C PHE A 117 -7.41 -9.63 36.65
N LYS A 118 -6.61 -10.47 37.29
CA LYS A 118 -6.29 -10.33 38.72
C LYS A 118 -5.16 -9.30 38.91
N PRO A 119 -5.41 -8.16 39.59
CA PRO A 119 -4.34 -7.21 39.90
C PRO A 119 -3.29 -7.89 40.78
N ASN A 120 -2.06 -8.01 40.27
CA ASN A 120 -0.97 -8.70 40.95
C ASN A 120 -0.03 -7.67 41.61
N PHE A 121 -0.25 -7.39 42.89
CA PHE A 121 0.55 -6.43 43.67
C PHE A 121 2.03 -6.80 43.80
N LYS A 122 2.43 -8.04 43.48
CA LYS A 122 3.85 -8.46 43.48
C LYS A 122 4.67 -7.84 42.35
N VAL A 123 4.03 -7.31 41.31
CA VAL A 123 4.70 -6.60 40.19
C VAL A 123 5.06 -5.16 40.57
N LEU A 124 4.39 -4.60 41.58
CA LEU A 124 4.53 -3.21 42.02
C LEU A 124 5.64 -3.00 43.07
N ASN A 125 6.68 -3.85 43.09
CA ASN A 125 7.81 -3.65 44.01
C ASN A 125 8.91 -2.82 43.31
N PRO A 126 9.06 -1.51 43.63
CA PRO A 126 9.98 -0.62 42.94
C PRO A 126 11.45 -1.07 43.09
N GLY A 127 11.81 -1.74 44.18
CA GLY A 127 13.17 -2.25 44.39
C GLY A 127 13.57 -3.38 43.44
N LYS A 128 12.62 -4.27 43.08
CA LYS A 128 12.86 -5.29 42.05
C LYS A 128 12.95 -4.68 40.66
N GLY A 129 12.12 -3.67 40.37
CA GLY A 129 12.17 -2.92 39.12
C GLY A 129 13.52 -2.22 38.90
N LEU A 130 14.03 -1.52 39.92
CA LEU A 130 15.33 -0.86 39.87
C LEU A 130 16.48 -1.86 39.67
N LYS A 131 16.49 -2.98 40.39
CA LYS A 131 17.52 -4.02 40.23
C LYS A 131 17.45 -4.70 38.86
N GLN A 132 16.26 -4.79 38.27
CA GLN A 132 16.09 -5.29 36.92
C GLN A 132 16.62 -4.28 35.90
N LEU A 133 16.40 -2.97 36.08
CA LEU A 133 16.96 -1.90 35.22
C LEU A 133 18.50 -1.89 35.22
N VAL A 134 19.13 -2.11 36.39
CA VAL A 134 20.60 -2.14 36.53
C VAL A 134 21.20 -3.54 36.29
N SER A 135 20.41 -4.50 35.78
CA SER A 135 20.91 -5.83 35.47
C SER A 135 21.65 -5.89 34.13
N ALA A 136 22.65 -6.78 34.02
CA ALA A 136 23.35 -7.05 32.75
C ALA A 136 22.39 -7.44 31.61
N HIS A 137 21.23 -8.00 31.94
CA HIS A 137 20.20 -8.34 30.97
C HIS A 137 19.51 -7.09 30.38
N SER A 138 19.27 -6.06 31.20
CA SER A 138 18.72 -4.79 30.72
C SER A 138 19.74 -4.01 29.88
N ALA A 139 21.02 -4.00 30.29
CA ALA A 139 22.08 -3.42 29.48
C ALA A 139 22.20 -4.09 28.09
N TRP A 140 22.12 -5.42 28.04
CA TRP A 140 22.13 -6.16 26.77
C TRP A 140 20.90 -5.89 25.91
N THR A 141 19.72 -5.76 26.52
CA THR A 141 18.48 -5.45 25.80
C THR A 141 18.51 -4.03 25.27
N PHE A 142 19.00 -3.07 26.07
CA PHE A 142 19.21 -1.70 25.66
C PHE A 142 20.19 -1.61 24.47
N ALA A 143 21.33 -2.29 24.55
CA ALA A 143 22.31 -2.31 23.47
C ALA A 143 21.70 -2.83 22.15
N LYS A 144 20.92 -3.92 22.20
CA LYS A 144 20.23 -4.46 21.02
C LYS A 144 19.21 -3.47 20.44
N THR A 145 18.42 -2.80 21.29
CA THR A 145 17.45 -1.81 20.82
C THR A 145 18.13 -0.57 20.25
N MET A 146 19.20 -0.09 20.90
CA MET A 146 19.98 1.05 20.43
C MET A 146 20.63 0.77 19.08
N LEU A 147 21.19 -0.42 18.89
CA LEU A 147 21.74 -0.84 17.60
C LEU A 147 20.69 -0.79 16.50
N LYS A 148 19.48 -1.35 16.75
CA LYS A 148 18.37 -1.28 15.78
C LYS A 148 17.97 0.16 15.49
N PHE A 149 17.92 1.01 16.51
CA PHE A 149 17.59 2.43 16.34
C PHE A 149 18.61 3.14 15.45
N VAL A 150 19.92 2.94 15.68
CA VAL A 150 20.97 3.51 14.83
C VAL A 150 20.86 3.02 13.39
N VAL A 151 20.60 1.73 13.18
CA VAL A 151 20.41 1.17 11.83
C VAL A 151 19.21 1.80 11.12
N PHE A 152 18.05 1.88 11.77
CA PHE A 152 16.87 2.52 11.18
C PHE A 152 17.06 4.02 10.97
N GLY A 153 17.73 4.71 11.90
CA GLY A 153 18.08 6.12 11.77
C GLY A 153 19.01 6.38 10.60
N TRP A 154 20.02 5.52 10.40
CA TRP A 154 20.93 5.59 9.26
C TRP A 154 20.19 5.39 7.93
N ILE A 155 19.36 4.34 7.82
CA ILE A 155 18.56 4.09 6.61
C ILE A 155 17.61 5.26 6.33
N GLY A 156 16.97 5.79 7.38
CA GLY A 156 16.12 6.98 7.25
C GLY A 156 16.90 8.20 6.77
N TYR A 157 18.11 8.42 7.28
CA TYR A 157 18.98 9.51 6.87
C TYR A 157 19.44 9.37 5.41
N THR A 158 19.82 8.18 4.95
CA THR A 158 20.18 7.97 3.54
C THR A 158 19.00 8.23 2.61
N GLN A 159 17.79 7.76 2.96
CA GLN A 159 16.61 8.06 2.15
C GLN A 159 16.25 9.54 2.16
N LEU A 160 16.34 10.21 3.30
CA LEU A 160 16.04 11.63 3.38
C LEU A 160 17.05 12.45 2.56
N ARG A 161 18.34 12.08 2.60
CA ARG A 161 19.38 12.69 1.75
C ARG A 161 19.06 12.50 0.27
N ASP A 162 18.74 11.29 -0.15
CA ASP A 162 18.49 11.00 -1.56
C ASP A 162 17.24 11.73 -2.05
N VAL A 163 16.18 11.75 -1.23
CA VAL A 163 14.96 12.51 -1.53
C VAL A 163 15.23 14.03 -1.53
N ALA A 164 16.01 14.55 -0.58
CA ALA A 164 16.38 15.97 -0.53
C ALA A 164 17.22 16.37 -1.74
N VAL A 165 18.20 15.55 -2.14
CA VAL A 165 19.00 15.75 -3.35
C VAL A 165 18.10 15.70 -4.57
N LEU A 166 17.14 14.78 -4.66
CA LEU A 166 16.15 14.75 -5.74
C LEU A 166 15.26 15.99 -5.76
N MET A 167 14.89 16.55 -4.62
CA MET A 167 14.13 17.81 -4.57
C MET A 167 14.97 19.03 -4.98
N THR A 168 16.25 19.07 -4.60
CA THR A 168 17.15 20.20 -4.93
C THR A 168 17.71 20.11 -6.34
N SER A 169 17.90 18.90 -6.89
CA SER A 169 18.41 18.66 -8.26
C SER A 169 17.31 18.44 -9.30
N GLY A 170 16.13 18.00 -8.88
CA GLY A 170 14.99 17.68 -9.72
C GLY A 170 13.92 18.77 -9.66
N GLY A 171 14.17 19.91 -10.31
CA GLY A 171 13.15 20.94 -10.60
C GLY A 171 12.02 20.47 -11.55
N SER A 172 11.80 19.16 -11.70
CA SER A 172 10.79 18.56 -12.58
C SER A 172 9.99 17.49 -11.84
N TRP A 173 9.36 17.86 -10.73
CA TRP A 173 8.24 17.08 -10.20
C TRP A 173 7.08 17.18 -11.19
N SER A 174 7.09 16.33 -12.23
CA SER A 174 5.95 16.13 -13.10
C SER A 174 4.87 15.38 -12.32
N LEU A 175 4.02 16.12 -11.61
CA LEU A 175 2.76 15.65 -11.04
C LEU A 175 1.75 15.40 -12.18
N GLY A 176 2.06 14.45 -13.04
CA GLY A 176 1.18 14.02 -14.10
C GLY A 176 1.54 12.58 -14.47
N PRO A 177 0.57 11.65 -14.49
CA PRO A 177 0.82 10.34 -15.06
C PRO A 177 1.23 10.60 -16.51
N ARG A 178 2.50 10.33 -16.82
CA ARG A 178 3.00 10.31 -18.19
C ARG A 178 2.34 9.09 -18.85
N ARG A 179 1.05 9.22 -19.19
CA ARG A 179 0.36 8.34 -20.13
C ARG A 179 1.25 8.39 -21.36
N GLN A 180 2.08 7.38 -21.51
CA GLN A 180 2.71 7.05 -22.78
C GLN A 180 1.53 6.84 -23.72
N ARG A 181 1.19 7.89 -24.48
CA ARG A 181 0.26 7.73 -25.60
C ARG A 181 0.92 6.68 -26.48
N PRO A 182 0.28 5.52 -26.74
CA PRO A 182 0.84 4.57 -27.68
C PRO A 182 1.08 5.33 -28.98
N SER A 183 2.34 5.33 -29.42
CA SER A 183 2.77 5.98 -30.64
C SER A 183 1.91 5.46 -31.78
N VAL A 184 1.02 6.30 -32.29
CA VAL A 184 0.28 6.02 -33.53
C VAL A 184 1.35 5.85 -34.61
N PRO A 185 1.47 4.67 -35.25
CA PRO A 185 2.40 4.54 -36.35
C PRO A 185 1.96 5.50 -37.47
N PRO A 186 2.90 6.16 -38.17
CA PRO A 186 2.54 7.05 -39.26
C PRO A 186 1.76 6.26 -40.30
N SER A 187 0.56 6.76 -40.63
CA SER A 187 -0.20 6.28 -41.77
C SER A 187 0.68 6.38 -43.01
N THR A 188 1.09 5.24 -43.53
CA THR A 188 1.75 5.10 -44.83
C THR A 188 0.70 5.39 -45.91
N SER A 189 0.41 6.67 -46.13
CA SER A 189 -0.16 7.12 -47.40
C SER A 189 0.95 7.14 -48.44
N SER A 190 0.64 6.66 -49.64
CA SER A 190 1.50 6.60 -50.84
C SER A 190 2.15 5.25 -51.12
N ARG A 191 1.33 4.32 -51.59
CA ARG A 191 1.74 3.34 -52.61
C ARG A 191 0.67 3.31 -53.70
N SER A 192 0.66 4.34 -54.54
CA SER A 192 0.09 4.21 -55.88
C SER A 192 1.13 3.50 -56.76
N SER A 193 0.85 2.25 -57.11
CA SER A 193 1.50 1.57 -58.22
C SER A 193 0.44 1.28 -59.27
N PRO A 194 0.72 1.52 -60.56
CA PRO A 194 -0.25 1.41 -61.64
C PRO A 194 -0.32 -0.04 -62.12
N VAL A 195 -1.46 -0.71 -61.91
CA VAL A 195 -1.77 -1.97 -62.58
C VAL A 195 -3.26 -2.02 -62.89
N SER A 196 -3.62 -1.72 -64.14
CA SER A 196 -4.63 -2.47 -64.86
C SER A 196 -4.43 -2.20 -66.35
N GLY A 197 -3.60 -3.06 -66.92
CA GLY A 197 -3.62 -3.29 -68.33
C GLY A 197 -4.91 -4.00 -68.74
N TRP A 198 -5.31 -3.71 -69.98
CA TRP A 198 -5.97 -4.65 -70.90
C TRP A 198 -7.47 -4.89 -70.68
N CYS A 199 -8.27 -4.07 -71.36
CA CYS A 199 -9.44 -4.56 -72.08
C CYS A 199 -9.71 -3.62 -73.28
N SER A 200 -9.36 -4.11 -74.47
CA SER A 200 -9.72 -3.52 -75.75
C SER A 200 -11.23 -3.64 -75.99
N PRO A 201 -11.91 -2.63 -76.57
CA PRO A 201 -13.26 -2.82 -77.10
C PRO A 201 -13.21 -3.33 -78.56
N PRO A 202 -14.13 -4.19 -79.00
CA PRO A 202 -14.31 -4.48 -80.42
C PRO A 202 -15.08 -3.33 -81.11
N PRO A 203 -14.84 -3.07 -82.42
CA PRO A 203 -15.57 -2.05 -83.16
C PRO A 203 -16.70 -2.69 -83.98
N THR A 204 -17.96 -2.27 -83.79
CA THR A 204 -19.02 -2.59 -84.76
C THR A 204 -20.18 -1.59 -84.71
N THR A 205 -20.23 -0.74 -85.74
CA THR A 205 -21.39 -0.42 -86.60
C THR A 205 -22.69 0.16 -86.01
N ARG A 206 -22.98 1.43 -86.39
CA ARG A 206 -24.35 1.94 -86.62
C ARG A 206 -25.01 1.21 -87.80
N PRO A 207 -26.34 1.04 -87.81
CA PRO A 207 -27.25 1.85 -88.64
C PRO A 207 -28.51 2.30 -87.85
N SER A 208 -28.99 3.55 -87.92
CA SER A 208 -30.00 4.14 -88.83
C SER A 208 -31.40 3.48 -88.84
N ALA A 209 -32.44 4.34 -88.82
CA ALA A 209 -33.90 4.10 -88.91
C ALA A 209 -34.59 3.75 -87.57
N GLY A 210 -35.74 4.30 -87.17
CA GLY A 210 -36.83 4.97 -87.91
C GLY A 210 -38.16 4.29 -87.53
N GLY A 211 -39.16 5.06 -87.08
CA GLY A 211 -40.54 4.60 -86.86
C GLY A 211 -41.07 4.96 -85.46
N SER A 212 -41.84 6.04 -85.30
CA SER A 212 -43.30 6.11 -85.41
C SER A 212 -44.05 5.12 -84.51
N ALA A 213 -44.54 5.62 -83.38
CA ALA A 213 -45.61 4.99 -82.60
C ALA A 213 -46.91 5.82 -82.76
N PRO A 214 -48.08 5.17 -82.94
CA PRO A 214 -49.36 5.83 -83.20
C PRO A 214 -50.27 5.90 -81.95
N ARG A 215 -51.31 6.73 -82.10
CA ARG A 215 -52.57 6.87 -81.33
C ARG A 215 -52.53 7.72 -80.06
#